data_AF-A0A965SER9-F1
#
_entry.id   AF-A0A965SER9-F1
#
_cell.length_a   1.000
_cell.length_b   1.000
_cell.length_c   1.000
_cell.angle_alpha   90.00
_cell.angle_beta   90.00
_cell.angle_gamma   90.00
#
_symmetry.space_group_name_H-M   'P 1'
#
loop_
_entity.id
_entity.type
_entity.pdbx_description
1 polymer ?
#
loop_
_entity_poly.entity_id
_entity_poly.type
_entity_poly.pdbx_seq_one_letter_code
_entity_poly.pdbx_strand_id
1 'polypeptide(L)'
;MDLSFFKRIVKPAITAIIWSFRILIRQTWVPIRIEVVVMEPRFFGHQCLEPEVFLMDSLEPQKPNRVREMRFACLGKRANAANQTLWDIRKKQLRSIPSWVVSEVVRQEFGRTSDKILVRHADYHRLNRLTQTPTSLPISRELSSRYETICELHSVPRRPLVIVTVREATTGDGDLRNRRIADFRIAIETLVGRGYNVIRLTHRTADPADFSLAGFIDYQVARHGLPGDELALIANCDFVVSTTTGIDCLALAYRKPVLYIDAARFFYMFLGTELATCHLPEYEDLETGQLISLPELLDRGLGWVKHSEAFELAGVRVRKTSPADIARVVDDYERKIGHQMPTVRDDVEPHWQKQLMERHGKEILSRHGKIYASLLVP
;
A
#
# COMPACT_ATOMS: atom_id res chain seq x y z
N MET A 1 26.05 -11.84 22.42
CA MET A 1 27.11 -10.81 22.21
C MET A 1 26.75 -9.63 23.10
N ASP A 2 27.59 -9.36 24.10
CA ASP A 2 27.29 -8.44 25.20
C ASP A 2 27.04 -7.01 24.69
N LEU A 3 25.88 -6.44 25.05
CA LEU A 3 25.46 -5.09 24.64
C LEU A 3 26.45 -4.01 25.15
N SER A 4 27.20 -4.33 26.20
CA SER A 4 28.22 -3.46 26.81
C SER A 4 29.45 -3.28 25.89
N PHE A 5 29.90 -4.36 25.24
CA PHE A 5 31.06 -4.39 24.36
C PHE A 5 30.81 -3.62 23.05
N PHE A 6 29.62 -3.79 22.46
CA PHE A 6 29.20 -3.07 21.25
C PHE A 6 29.16 -1.55 21.48
N LYS A 7 28.69 -1.10 22.65
CA LYS A 7 28.63 0.31 23.00
C LYS A 7 30.01 0.93 23.29
N ARG A 8 30.92 0.19 23.93
CA ARG A 8 32.23 0.71 24.38
C ARG A 8 33.30 0.74 23.30
N ILE A 9 33.37 -0.23 22.40
CA ILE A 9 34.49 -0.37 21.45
C ILE A 9 34.04 -0.23 20.00
N VAL A 10 32.93 -0.90 19.64
CA VAL A 10 32.46 -0.94 18.25
C VAL A 10 31.89 0.41 17.82
N LYS A 11 31.13 1.09 18.70
CA LYS A 11 30.52 2.39 18.40
C LYS A 11 31.57 3.50 18.13
N PRO A 12 32.60 3.73 18.97
CA PRO A 12 33.64 4.73 18.68
C PRO A 12 34.45 4.43 17.42
N ALA A 13 34.78 3.15 17.17
CA ALA A 13 35.50 2.73 15.97
C ALA A 13 34.67 2.97 14.70
N ILE A 14 33.37 2.67 14.74
CA ILE A 14 32.42 2.98 13.67
C ILE A 14 32.34 4.48 13.42
N THR A 15 32.20 5.29 14.47
CA THR A 15 32.15 6.75 14.37
C THR A 15 33.43 7.28 13.71
N ALA A 16 34.60 6.75 14.09
CA ALA A 16 35.88 7.11 13.47
C ALA A 16 35.97 6.70 11.99
N ILE A 17 35.53 5.49 11.62
CA ILE A 17 35.50 5.02 10.23
C ILE A 17 34.58 5.90 9.36
N ILE A 18 33.38 6.21 9.86
CA ILE A 18 32.43 7.10 9.17
C ILE A 18 33.07 8.48 9.00
N TRP A 19 33.75 8.99 10.02
CA TRP A 19 34.43 10.29 9.96
C TRP A 19 35.57 10.30 8.94
N SER A 20 36.42 9.28 8.92
CA SER A 20 37.49 9.11 7.92
C SER A 20 36.94 8.99 6.51
N PHE A 21 35.85 8.24 6.31
CA PHE A 21 35.18 8.12 5.03
C PHE A 21 34.57 9.46 4.56
N ARG A 22 34.06 10.28 5.48
CA ARG A 22 33.58 11.64 5.18
C ARG A 22 34.71 12.58 4.78
N ILE A 23 35.87 12.51 5.43
CA ILE A 23 37.05 13.29 5.03
C ILE A 23 37.47 12.91 3.61
N LEU A 24 37.51 11.61 3.33
CA LEU A 24 37.83 11.11 2.00
C LEU A 24 36.84 11.63 0.94
N ILE A 25 35.52 11.50 1.17
CA ILE A 25 34.49 12.03 0.26
C ILE A 25 34.54 13.56 0.13
N ARG A 26 34.92 14.28 1.17
CA ARG A 26 35.12 15.74 1.09
C ARG A 26 36.31 16.09 0.21
N GLN A 27 37.41 15.35 0.32
CA GLN A 27 38.67 15.56 -0.40
C GLN A 27 38.65 15.02 -1.84
N THR A 28 37.72 14.15 -2.22
CA THR A 28 37.58 13.73 -3.61
C THR A 28 37.08 14.87 -4.49
N TRP A 29 37.84 15.19 -5.53
CA TRP A 29 37.54 16.17 -6.57
C TRP A 29 36.39 15.76 -7.51
N VAL A 30 35.97 14.50 -7.45
CA VAL A 30 34.78 14.01 -8.14
C VAL A 30 33.56 14.43 -7.34
N PRO A 31 32.62 15.21 -7.90
CA PRO A 31 31.39 15.55 -7.21
C PRO A 31 30.52 14.30 -7.12
N ILE A 32 30.47 13.68 -5.95
CA ILE A 32 29.61 12.53 -5.63
C ILE A 32 28.50 13.01 -4.69
N ARG A 33 27.27 12.60 -4.97
CA ARG A 33 26.13 12.77 -4.07
C ARG A 33 25.61 11.40 -3.65
N ILE A 34 25.58 11.15 -2.34
CA ILE A 34 25.04 9.92 -1.76
C ILE A 34 23.63 10.23 -1.25
N GLU A 35 22.68 9.43 -1.70
CA GLU A 35 21.31 9.49 -1.23
C GLU A 35 20.97 8.19 -0.48
N VAL A 36 20.44 8.34 0.73
CA VAL A 36 19.94 7.23 1.54
C VAL A 36 18.43 7.38 1.73
N VAL A 37 17.68 6.41 1.23
CA VAL A 37 16.22 6.37 1.34
C VAL A 37 15.82 5.41 2.46
N VAL A 38 15.23 5.96 3.53
CA VAL A 38 14.83 5.24 4.73
C VAL A 38 13.42 4.70 4.57
N MET A 39 13.28 3.39 4.67
CA MET A 39 12.03 2.64 4.55
C MET A 39 11.56 2.21 5.95
N GLU A 40 10.25 2.24 6.17
CA GLU A 40 9.65 1.89 7.46
C GLU A 40 9.32 0.40 7.51
N PRO A 41 10.08 -0.43 8.26
CA PRO A 41 9.81 -1.87 8.29
C PRO A 41 8.52 -2.24 9.05
N ARG A 42 8.04 -1.39 9.96
CA ARG A 42 6.96 -1.74 10.90
C ARG A 42 5.59 -1.89 10.26
N PHE A 43 5.40 -1.33 9.07
CA PHE A 43 4.14 -1.35 8.37
C PHE A 43 4.28 -2.15 7.10
N PHE A 44 3.42 -3.15 6.93
CA PHE A 44 3.44 -4.06 5.79
C PHE A 44 3.44 -3.30 4.45
N GLY A 45 2.63 -2.24 4.36
CA GLY A 45 2.51 -1.45 3.13
C GLY A 45 3.78 -0.73 2.71
N HIS A 46 4.57 -0.25 3.67
CA HIS A 46 5.83 0.44 3.43
C HIS A 46 6.89 -0.51 2.84
N GLN A 47 6.96 -1.75 3.33
CA GLN A 47 7.89 -2.77 2.79
C GLN A 47 7.49 -3.33 1.41
N CYS A 48 6.29 -3.04 0.95
CA CYS A 48 5.80 -3.45 -0.36
C CYS A 48 6.15 -2.40 -1.42
N LEU A 49 5.57 -1.19 -1.29
CA LEU A 49 5.60 -0.17 -2.33
C LEU A 49 6.79 0.80 -2.24
N GLU A 50 7.37 1.05 -1.06
CA GLU A 50 8.58 1.90 -0.98
C GLU A 50 9.76 1.32 -1.78
N PRO A 51 10.05 -0.01 -1.69
CA PRO A 51 11.04 -0.63 -2.56
C PRO A 51 10.69 -0.57 -4.05
N GLU A 52 9.42 -0.74 -4.42
CA GLU A 52 8.98 -0.64 -5.82
C GLU A 52 9.27 0.77 -6.36
N VAL A 53 8.82 1.80 -5.65
CA VAL A 53 9.06 3.21 -6.03
C VAL A 53 10.56 3.50 -6.08
N PHE A 54 11.32 3.05 -5.09
CA PHE A 54 12.77 3.23 -5.07
C PHE A 54 13.45 2.61 -6.31
N LEU A 55 13.07 1.39 -6.67
CA LEU A 55 13.62 0.70 -7.85
C LEU A 55 13.20 1.39 -9.15
N MET A 56 11.93 1.78 -9.29
CA MET A 56 11.45 2.53 -10.44
C MET A 56 12.18 3.86 -10.63
N ASP A 57 12.40 4.61 -9.54
CA ASP A 57 13.16 5.86 -9.57
C ASP A 57 14.62 5.61 -9.95
N SER A 58 15.21 4.48 -9.54
CA SER A 58 16.58 4.09 -9.90
C SER A 58 16.74 3.69 -11.37
N LEU A 59 15.67 3.35 -12.07
CA LEU A 59 15.69 3.06 -13.51
C LEU A 59 15.60 4.34 -14.37
N GLU A 60 15.27 5.50 -13.79
CA GLU A 60 15.24 6.75 -14.56
C GLU A 60 16.64 7.11 -15.09
N PRO A 61 16.77 7.41 -16.39
CA PRO A 61 18.00 7.93 -16.94
C PRO A 61 18.41 9.17 -16.14
N GLN A 62 19.54 9.08 -15.45
CA GLN A 62 20.15 10.24 -14.82
C GLN A 62 20.39 11.27 -15.92
N LYS A 63 19.86 12.49 -15.76
CA LYS A 63 20.25 13.61 -16.63
C LYS A 63 21.78 13.66 -16.65
N PRO A 64 22.43 13.97 -17.79
CA PRO A 64 23.88 14.06 -17.86
C PRO A 64 24.35 15.17 -16.91
N ASN A 65 24.62 14.79 -15.68
CA ASN A 65 24.98 15.66 -14.58
C ASN A 65 26.46 15.43 -14.33
N ARG A 66 27.22 16.51 -14.09
CA ARG A 66 28.64 16.39 -13.74
C ARG A 66 28.86 15.64 -12.40
N VAL A 67 27.80 15.47 -11.61
CA VAL A 67 27.77 14.83 -10.30
C VAL A 67 27.34 13.37 -10.40
N ARG A 68 28.15 12.44 -9.87
CA ARG A 68 27.79 11.03 -9.78
C ARG A 68 26.87 10.80 -8.57
N GLU A 69 25.62 10.45 -8.82
CA GLU A 69 24.67 10.13 -7.74
C GLU A 69 24.71 8.63 -7.41
N MET A 70 24.71 8.31 -6.10
CA MET A 70 24.65 6.95 -5.59
C MET A 70 23.49 6.82 -4.61
N ARG A 71 22.53 5.95 -4.91
CA ARG A 71 21.36 5.72 -4.05
C ARG A 71 21.47 4.41 -3.29
N PHE A 72 21.07 4.47 -2.02
CA PHE A 72 21.03 3.32 -1.12
C PHE A 72 19.70 3.28 -0.37
N ALA A 73 19.20 2.07 -0.13
CA ALA A 73 18.03 1.85 0.72
C ALA A 73 18.44 1.63 2.18
N CYS A 74 17.56 1.95 3.13
CA CYS A 74 17.69 1.57 4.53
C CYS A 74 16.40 0.88 4.98
N LEU A 75 16.42 -0.45 5.04
CA LEU A 75 15.25 -1.31 5.30
C LEU A 75 14.89 -1.45 6.80
N GLY A 76 15.56 -0.70 7.68
CA GLY A 76 15.42 -0.91 9.12
C GLY A 76 15.91 -2.28 9.59
N LYS A 77 15.41 -2.74 10.75
CA LYS A 77 15.78 -4.04 11.34
C LYS A 77 14.78 -5.11 10.90
N ARG A 78 15.28 -6.28 10.49
CA ARG A 78 14.45 -7.45 10.14
C ARG A 78 13.46 -7.84 11.25
N ALA A 79 13.89 -7.78 12.52
CA ALA A 79 13.02 -8.11 13.66
C ALA A 79 11.82 -7.15 13.83
N ASN A 80 11.89 -5.95 13.25
CA ASN A 80 10.81 -4.97 13.28
C ASN A 80 9.95 -5.03 12.01
N ALA A 81 10.28 -5.91 11.06
CA ALA A 81 9.55 -6.04 9.81
C ALA A 81 8.16 -6.61 10.08
N ALA A 82 7.13 -5.93 9.59
CA ALA A 82 5.76 -6.44 9.57
C ALA A 82 5.69 -7.76 8.79
N ASN A 83 6.57 -7.91 7.80
CA ASN A 83 6.75 -9.16 7.07
C ASN A 83 8.23 -9.46 6.89
N GLN A 84 8.73 -10.48 7.61
CA GLN A 84 10.14 -10.85 7.55
C GLN A 84 10.53 -11.53 6.23
N THR A 85 9.63 -12.31 5.62
CA THR A 85 9.84 -12.93 4.31
C THR A 85 10.03 -11.86 3.23
N LEU A 86 9.17 -10.85 3.22
CA LEU A 86 9.28 -9.70 2.33
C LEU A 86 10.55 -8.90 2.61
N TRP A 87 10.90 -8.66 3.88
CA TRP A 87 12.17 -8.00 4.23
C TRP A 87 13.37 -8.75 3.65
N ASP A 88 13.40 -10.08 3.72
CA ASP A 88 14.49 -10.90 3.19
C ASP A 88 14.58 -10.82 1.66
N ILE A 89 13.44 -10.82 0.97
CA ILE A 89 13.37 -10.59 -0.48
C ILE A 89 13.94 -9.21 -0.83
N ARG A 90 13.46 -8.16 -0.18
CA ARG A 90 13.90 -6.78 -0.43
C ARG A 90 15.38 -6.57 -0.11
N LYS A 91 15.88 -7.22 0.94
CA LYS A 91 17.31 -7.15 1.32
C LYS A 91 18.23 -7.72 0.25
N LYS A 92 17.79 -8.76 -0.48
CA LYS A 92 18.54 -9.35 -1.60
C LYS A 92 18.52 -8.47 -2.85
N GLN A 93 17.44 -7.71 -3.06
CA GLN A 93 17.25 -6.87 -4.24
C GLN A 93 17.92 -5.49 -4.13
N LEU A 94 17.96 -4.93 -2.93
CA LEU A 94 18.34 -3.54 -2.71
C LEU A 94 19.77 -3.39 -2.19
N ARG A 95 20.52 -2.47 -2.82
CA ARG A 95 21.77 -1.93 -2.27
C ARG A 95 21.44 -1.16 -1.00
N SER A 96 21.65 -1.79 0.15
CA SER A 96 21.11 -1.30 1.41
C SER A 96 22.17 -1.08 2.49
N ILE A 97 22.06 0.07 3.16
CA ILE A 97 22.90 0.47 4.29
C ILE A 97 22.21 0.07 5.60
N PRO A 98 22.94 -0.51 6.58
CA PRO A 98 22.36 -0.82 7.88
C PRO A 98 21.82 0.42 8.61
N SER A 99 20.67 0.30 9.26
CA SER A 99 20.00 1.41 9.95
C SER A 99 20.87 2.10 11.00
N TRP A 100 21.75 1.38 11.70
CA TRP A 100 22.65 1.97 12.69
C TRP A 100 23.70 2.90 12.06
N VAL A 101 24.13 2.64 10.82
CA VAL A 101 25.02 3.55 10.06
C VAL A 101 24.26 4.83 9.74
N VAL A 102 23.03 4.70 9.24
CA VAL A 102 22.19 5.85 8.89
C VAL A 102 21.88 6.70 10.11
N SER A 103 21.53 6.09 11.25
CA SER A 103 21.31 6.80 12.51
C SER A 103 22.55 7.56 12.99
N GLU A 104 23.74 7.00 12.79
CA GLU A 104 24.99 7.67 13.14
C GLU A 104 25.29 8.85 12.21
N VAL A 105 25.08 8.68 10.90
CA VAL A 105 25.20 9.77 9.91
C VAL A 105 24.23 10.90 10.25
N VAL A 106 22.94 10.62 10.46
CA VAL A 106 21.93 11.63 10.81
C VAL A 106 22.28 12.35 12.12
N ARG A 107 22.74 11.63 13.14
CA ARG A 107 23.15 12.25 14.42
C ARG A 107 24.33 13.22 14.23
N GLN A 108 25.29 12.87 13.39
CA GLN A 108 26.47 13.71 13.12
C GLN A 108 26.17 14.88 12.18
N GLU A 109 25.11 14.79 11.37
CA GLU A 109 24.64 15.87 10.48
C GLU A 109 23.68 16.85 11.19
N PHE A 110 23.18 16.52 12.38
CA PHE A 110 22.37 17.42 13.20
C PHE A 110 23.21 18.66 13.58
N GLY A 111 23.00 19.77 12.85
CA GLY A 111 23.72 21.04 13.01
C GLY A 111 24.64 21.43 11.85
N ARG A 112 24.88 20.57 10.86
CA ARG A 112 25.66 20.89 9.63
C ARG A 112 25.18 20.04 8.46
N THR A 113 24.30 20.55 7.61
CA THR A 113 23.93 19.85 6.36
C THR A 113 25.15 19.77 5.44
N SER A 114 25.58 18.57 5.07
CA SER A 114 26.60 18.40 4.03
C SER A 114 25.92 18.22 2.68
N ASP A 115 26.28 19.03 1.68
CA ASP A 115 25.68 19.00 0.32
C ASP A 115 25.90 17.66 -0.43
N LYS A 116 26.72 16.76 0.12
CA LYS A 116 27.10 15.48 -0.48
C LYS A 116 26.29 14.28 0.04
N ILE A 117 25.63 14.36 1.21
CA ILE A 117 24.84 13.25 1.76
C ILE A 117 23.41 13.70 2.05
N LEU A 118 22.44 13.10 1.35
CA LEU A 118 21.02 13.33 1.55
C LEU A 118 20.38 12.10 2.19
N VAL A 119 19.67 12.28 3.30
CA VAL A 119 18.84 11.24 3.91
C VAL A 119 17.38 11.66 3.80
N ARG A 120 16.54 10.83 3.18
CA ARG A 120 15.09 11.06 3.09
C ARG A 120 14.30 9.83 3.47
N HIS A 121 13.05 10.02 3.86
CA HIS A 121 12.11 8.90 3.98
C HIS A 121 11.59 8.50 2.60
N ALA A 122 11.33 7.21 2.43
CA ALA A 122 10.68 6.71 1.24
C ALA A 122 9.25 7.23 1.14
N ASP A 123 8.79 7.36 -0.10
CA ASP A 123 7.40 7.66 -0.42
C ASP A 123 6.86 6.50 -1.26
N TYR A 124 5.74 5.93 -0.83
CA TYR A 124 5.10 4.79 -1.47
C TYR A 124 3.86 5.17 -2.28
N HIS A 125 3.56 6.47 -2.41
CA HIS A 125 2.36 6.96 -3.10
C HIS A 125 2.59 7.38 -4.55
N ARG A 126 3.85 7.58 -4.97
CA ARG A 126 4.26 7.94 -6.33
C ARG A 126 4.20 6.75 -7.28
N LEU A 127 2.99 6.36 -7.62
CA LEU A 127 2.70 5.13 -8.37
C LEU A 127 2.41 5.37 -9.86
N ASN A 128 2.69 6.56 -10.39
CA ASN A 128 2.36 6.95 -11.78
C ASN A 128 2.95 6.06 -12.88
N ARG A 129 4.00 5.30 -12.53
CA ARG A 129 4.76 4.44 -13.45
C ARG A 129 4.75 2.98 -13.01
N LEU A 130 3.89 2.67 -12.04
CA LEU A 130 3.81 1.39 -11.38
C LEU A 130 3.56 0.31 -12.45
N THR A 131 2.50 0.44 -13.24
CA THR A 131 2.17 -0.46 -14.35
C THR A 131 3.09 -0.38 -15.58
N GLN A 132 3.92 0.65 -15.71
CA GLN A 132 4.88 0.79 -16.82
C GLN A 132 6.12 -0.10 -16.62
N THR A 133 6.29 -0.67 -15.44
CA THR A 133 7.39 -1.55 -15.10
C THR A 133 6.86 -2.88 -14.57
N PRO A 134 7.52 -4.02 -14.91
CA PRO A 134 7.19 -5.29 -14.28
C PRO A 134 7.41 -5.20 -12.77
N THR A 135 6.66 -6.00 -12.01
CA THR A 135 6.90 -6.13 -10.57
C THR A 135 8.34 -6.56 -10.31
N SER A 136 8.96 -5.98 -9.27
CA SER A 136 10.25 -6.47 -8.81
C SER A 136 10.12 -7.65 -7.83
N LEU A 137 8.91 -7.98 -7.39
CA LEU A 137 8.67 -9.14 -6.52
C LEU A 137 8.78 -10.46 -7.28
N PRO A 138 9.14 -11.58 -6.60
CA PRO A 138 9.28 -12.86 -7.26
C PRO A 138 7.95 -13.34 -7.83
N ILE A 139 7.97 -13.79 -9.09
CA ILE A 139 6.90 -14.59 -9.70
C ILE A 139 7.52 -15.94 -10.00
N SER A 140 7.36 -16.91 -9.10
CA SER A 140 8.02 -18.20 -9.18
C SER A 140 7.02 -19.34 -9.19
N ARG A 141 7.44 -20.49 -9.77
CA ARG A 141 6.68 -21.75 -9.67
C ARG A 141 6.41 -22.14 -8.22
N GLU A 142 7.30 -21.76 -7.30
CA GLU A 142 7.15 -21.99 -5.86
C GLU A 142 5.92 -21.26 -5.30
N LEU A 143 5.70 -19.99 -5.66
CA LEU A 143 4.51 -19.24 -5.22
C LEU A 143 3.22 -19.83 -5.79
N SER A 144 3.23 -20.26 -7.07
CA SER A 144 2.07 -20.93 -7.67
C SER A 144 1.78 -22.28 -7.02
N SER A 145 2.82 -23.11 -6.79
CA SER A 145 2.67 -24.39 -6.09
C SER A 145 2.20 -24.20 -4.65
N ARG A 146 2.64 -23.13 -3.96
CA ARG A 146 2.16 -22.81 -2.63
C ARG A 146 0.68 -22.45 -2.62
N TYR A 147 0.21 -21.68 -3.61
CA TYR A 147 -1.22 -21.41 -3.77
C TYR A 147 -2.03 -22.70 -4.02
N GLU A 148 -1.54 -23.60 -4.87
CA GLU A 148 -2.16 -24.91 -5.12
C GLU A 148 -2.29 -25.72 -3.82
N THR A 149 -1.21 -25.77 -3.03
CA THR A 149 -1.20 -26.44 -1.72
C THR A 149 -2.27 -25.87 -0.78
N ILE A 150 -2.42 -24.54 -0.73
CA ILE A 150 -3.44 -23.90 0.10
C ILE A 150 -4.84 -24.32 -0.36
N CYS A 151 -5.09 -24.35 -1.68
CA CYS A 151 -6.37 -24.81 -2.21
C CYS A 151 -6.68 -26.26 -1.82
N GLU A 152 -5.70 -27.16 -1.96
CA GLU A 152 -5.82 -28.58 -1.60
C GLU A 152 -6.11 -28.77 -0.10
N LEU A 153 -5.37 -28.07 0.77
CA LEU A 153 -5.56 -28.12 2.22
C LEU A 153 -6.97 -27.73 2.65
N HIS A 154 -7.61 -26.84 1.90
CA HIS A 154 -8.97 -26.37 2.15
C HIS A 154 -10.02 -27.07 1.28
N SER A 155 -9.64 -28.11 0.53
CA SER A 155 -10.54 -28.86 -0.36
C SER A 155 -11.28 -27.97 -1.37
N VAL A 156 -10.62 -26.93 -1.87
CA VAL A 156 -11.16 -26.00 -2.86
C VAL A 156 -10.50 -26.28 -4.22
N PRO A 157 -11.27 -26.44 -5.32
CA PRO A 157 -10.69 -26.65 -6.64
C PRO A 157 -9.96 -25.41 -7.14
N ARG A 158 -9.00 -25.56 -8.05
CA ARG A 158 -8.34 -24.40 -8.68
C ARG A 158 -9.32 -23.62 -9.56
N ARG A 159 -9.46 -22.33 -9.27
CA ARG A 159 -10.30 -21.36 -10.00
C ARG A 159 -9.61 -19.99 -10.01
N PRO A 160 -10.05 -19.04 -10.85
CA PRO A 160 -9.72 -17.63 -10.69
C PRO A 160 -9.89 -17.20 -9.22
N LEU A 161 -8.99 -16.37 -8.71
CA LEU A 161 -8.88 -16.04 -7.29
C LEU A 161 -9.15 -14.58 -7.02
N VAL A 162 -10.10 -14.30 -6.13
CA VAL A 162 -10.30 -12.97 -5.55
C VAL A 162 -9.84 -12.97 -4.10
N ILE A 163 -9.08 -11.93 -3.72
CA ILE A 163 -8.73 -11.69 -2.33
C ILE A 163 -9.67 -10.65 -1.75
N VAL A 164 -10.26 -10.96 -0.59
CA VAL A 164 -11.01 -9.99 0.21
C VAL A 164 -10.17 -9.65 1.44
N THR A 165 -9.94 -8.37 1.71
CA THR A 165 -9.21 -7.95 2.91
C THR A 165 -9.98 -6.85 3.63
N VAL A 166 -10.39 -7.14 4.86
CA VAL A 166 -11.26 -6.27 5.65
C VAL A 166 -10.48 -5.80 6.86
N ARG A 167 -10.37 -4.48 7.02
CA ARG A 167 -9.84 -3.89 8.23
C ARG A 167 -10.85 -4.06 9.35
N GLU A 168 -10.45 -4.68 10.44
CA GLU A 168 -11.27 -4.86 11.63
C GLU A 168 -11.04 -3.72 12.64
N ALA A 169 -12.07 -3.42 13.44
CA ALA A 169 -11.92 -2.52 14.58
C ALA A 169 -11.12 -3.21 15.69
N THR A 170 -10.11 -2.53 16.21
CA THR A 170 -9.53 -2.87 17.52
C THR A 170 -10.27 -2.09 18.61
N THR A 171 -10.18 -2.52 19.87
CA THR A 171 -10.77 -1.80 21.01
C THR A 171 -10.38 -0.32 20.99
N GLY A 172 -11.37 0.58 20.88
CA GLY A 172 -11.18 2.03 20.82
C GLY A 172 -10.85 2.61 19.43
N ASP A 173 -10.83 1.80 18.36
CA ASP A 173 -10.60 2.27 16.98
C ASP A 173 -11.93 2.54 16.24
N GLY A 174 -12.35 3.81 16.24
CA GLY A 174 -13.51 4.32 15.50
C GLY A 174 -13.24 4.65 14.02
N ASP A 175 -12.16 4.13 13.42
CA ASP A 175 -11.82 4.44 12.03
C ASP A 175 -12.91 3.98 11.04
N LEU A 176 -13.26 4.86 10.09
CA LEU A 176 -14.32 4.62 9.10
C LEU A 176 -14.06 3.42 8.18
N ARG A 177 -12.80 3.00 8.02
CA ARG A 177 -12.39 1.83 7.23
C ARG A 177 -12.73 0.50 7.90
N ASN A 178 -12.99 0.52 9.21
CA ASN A 178 -13.23 -0.69 9.97
C ASN A 178 -14.59 -1.28 9.59
N ARG A 179 -14.63 -2.56 9.22
CA ARG A 179 -15.85 -3.30 8.87
C ARG A 179 -15.83 -4.70 9.45
N ARG A 180 -16.99 -5.36 9.43
CA ARG A 180 -17.12 -6.78 9.74
C ARG A 180 -17.02 -7.60 8.48
N ILE A 181 -16.49 -8.81 8.57
CA ILE A 181 -16.48 -9.73 7.43
C ILE A 181 -17.89 -10.10 6.97
N ALA A 182 -18.85 -10.15 7.91
CA ALA A 182 -20.24 -10.44 7.61
C ALA A 182 -20.85 -9.44 6.61
N ASP A 183 -20.37 -8.18 6.57
CA ASP A 183 -20.84 -7.18 5.61
C ASP A 183 -20.50 -7.57 4.16
N PHE A 184 -19.49 -8.43 3.96
CA PHE A 184 -19.03 -8.89 2.65
C PHE A 184 -19.63 -10.23 2.24
N ARG A 185 -20.45 -10.87 3.08
CA ARG A 185 -20.98 -12.21 2.81
C ARG A 185 -21.67 -12.32 1.45
N ILE A 186 -22.58 -11.40 1.14
CA ILE A 186 -23.34 -11.41 -0.13
C ILE A 186 -22.39 -11.20 -1.32
N ALA A 187 -21.38 -10.33 -1.18
CA ALA A 187 -20.37 -10.13 -2.22
C ALA A 187 -19.51 -11.38 -2.45
N ILE A 188 -19.13 -12.08 -1.38
CA ILE A 188 -18.40 -13.35 -1.43
C ILE A 188 -19.26 -14.43 -2.11
N GLU A 189 -20.53 -14.57 -1.73
CA GLU A 189 -21.49 -15.49 -2.37
C GLU A 189 -21.62 -15.20 -3.86
N THR A 190 -21.70 -13.92 -4.24
CA THR A 190 -21.77 -13.47 -5.64
C THR A 190 -20.54 -13.87 -6.44
N LEU A 191 -19.34 -13.61 -5.91
CA LEU A 191 -18.07 -13.98 -6.56
C LEU A 191 -17.90 -15.50 -6.67
N VAL A 192 -18.23 -16.25 -5.63
CA VAL A 192 -18.22 -17.72 -5.66
C VAL A 192 -19.20 -18.25 -6.71
N GLY A 193 -20.40 -17.65 -6.80
CA GLY A 193 -21.39 -17.95 -7.83
C GLY A 193 -20.89 -17.68 -9.26
N ARG A 194 -19.99 -16.70 -9.43
CA ARG A 194 -19.29 -16.42 -10.70
C ARG A 194 -18.11 -17.35 -10.99
N GLY A 195 -17.87 -18.34 -10.14
CA GLY A 195 -16.82 -19.32 -10.34
C GLY A 195 -15.45 -18.88 -9.85
N TYR A 196 -15.37 -17.87 -8.99
CA TYR A 196 -14.14 -17.53 -8.28
C TYR A 196 -13.94 -18.41 -7.04
N ASN A 197 -12.69 -18.65 -6.71
CA ASN A 197 -12.30 -18.86 -5.32
C ASN A 197 -12.18 -17.49 -4.66
N VAL A 198 -12.71 -17.37 -3.45
CA VAL A 198 -12.60 -16.15 -2.65
C VAL A 198 -11.84 -16.47 -1.38
N ILE A 199 -10.72 -15.78 -1.17
CA ILE A 199 -9.94 -15.94 0.05
C ILE A 199 -9.98 -14.63 0.81
N ARG A 200 -10.56 -14.63 2.02
CA ARG A 200 -10.34 -13.53 2.94
C ARG A 200 -8.91 -13.66 3.46
N LEU A 201 -8.05 -12.69 3.15
CA LEU A 201 -6.65 -12.70 3.58
C LEU A 201 -6.43 -11.70 4.71
N THR A 202 -6.04 -12.22 5.87
CA THR A 202 -5.65 -11.42 7.04
C THR A 202 -4.44 -12.04 7.75
N HIS A 203 -3.69 -11.22 8.48
CA HIS A 203 -2.63 -11.75 9.35
C HIS A 203 -3.23 -12.44 10.58
N ARG A 204 -4.16 -11.76 11.26
CA ARG A 204 -4.90 -12.19 12.45
C ARG A 204 -6.28 -11.53 12.43
N THR A 205 -7.29 -12.19 12.98
CA THR A 205 -8.65 -11.64 13.09
C THR A 205 -9.25 -11.92 14.45
N ALA A 206 -10.04 -10.98 14.95
CA ALA A 206 -10.93 -11.16 16.10
C ALA A 206 -12.40 -11.33 15.66
N ASP A 207 -12.68 -11.11 14.37
CA ASP A 207 -13.98 -11.26 13.71
C ASP A 207 -13.90 -12.35 12.62
N PRO A 208 -13.72 -13.64 12.99
CA PRO A 208 -13.68 -14.71 12.00
C PRO A 208 -15.05 -14.83 11.31
N ALA A 209 -15.06 -15.26 10.05
CA ALA A 209 -16.29 -15.51 9.33
C ALA A 209 -17.12 -16.60 10.03
N ASP A 210 -18.40 -16.30 10.25
CA ASP A 210 -19.38 -17.20 10.86
C ASP A 210 -20.19 -17.99 9.82
N PHE A 211 -19.79 -17.91 8.55
CA PHE A 211 -20.40 -18.60 7.41
C PHE A 211 -19.39 -19.44 6.65
N SER A 212 -19.88 -20.47 5.96
CA SER A 212 -19.08 -21.38 5.14
C SER A 212 -19.70 -21.50 3.76
N LEU A 213 -18.87 -21.44 2.71
CA LEU A 213 -19.27 -21.55 1.31
C LEU A 213 -18.22 -22.38 0.58
N ALA A 214 -18.66 -23.30 -0.30
CA ALA A 214 -17.75 -24.03 -1.17
C ALA A 214 -17.07 -23.05 -2.15
N GLY A 215 -15.76 -22.84 -2.01
CA GLY A 215 -15.03 -21.82 -2.76
C GLY A 215 -14.61 -20.60 -1.94
N PHE A 216 -15.00 -20.51 -0.66
CA PHE A 216 -14.54 -19.47 0.26
C PHE A 216 -13.56 -20.02 1.31
N ILE A 217 -12.48 -19.29 1.55
CA ILE A 217 -11.51 -19.60 2.62
C ILE A 217 -11.29 -18.35 3.47
N ASP A 218 -11.57 -18.44 4.78
CA ASP A 218 -11.15 -17.42 5.76
C ASP A 218 -9.70 -17.71 6.20
N TYR A 219 -8.73 -17.11 5.52
CA TYR A 219 -7.32 -17.42 5.66
C TYR A 219 -6.59 -16.44 6.58
N GLN A 220 -6.18 -16.96 7.74
CA GLN A 220 -5.37 -16.24 8.72
C GLN A 220 -3.92 -16.73 8.66
N VAL A 221 -3.02 -15.89 8.17
CA VAL A 221 -1.60 -16.27 7.99
C VAL A 221 -0.99 -16.75 9.31
N ALA A 222 -1.27 -16.08 10.43
CA ALA A 222 -0.65 -16.41 11.73
C ALA A 222 -1.18 -17.71 12.36
N ARG A 223 -2.33 -18.23 11.92
CA ARG A 223 -2.98 -19.42 12.52
C ARG A 223 -2.95 -20.63 11.59
N HIS A 224 -3.16 -20.39 10.30
CA HIS A 224 -3.36 -21.43 9.29
C HIS A 224 -2.21 -21.50 8.27
N GLY A 225 -1.37 -20.47 8.22
CA GLY A 225 -0.39 -20.30 7.15
C GLY A 225 1.07 -20.38 7.56
N LEU A 226 1.91 -20.15 6.57
CA LEU A 226 3.36 -20.00 6.65
C LEU A 226 3.74 -18.56 6.30
N PRO A 227 4.84 -18.02 6.86
CA PRO A 227 5.36 -16.73 6.45
C PRO A 227 5.63 -16.70 4.94
N GLY A 228 5.01 -15.77 4.21
CA GLY A 228 5.10 -15.69 2.75
C GLY A 228 3.86 -16.18 2.01
N ASP A 229 2.88 -16.78 2.68
CA ASP A 229 1.63 -17.20 2.02
C ASP A 229 0.88 -16.03 1.40
N GLU A 230 0.89 -14.87 2.05
CA GLU A 230 0.34 -13.64 1.46
C GLU A 230 0.98 -13.28 0.11
N LEU A 231 2.27 -13.58 -0.12
CA LEU A 231 2.89 -13.39 -1.43
C LEU A 231 2.35 -14.39 -2.45
N ALA A 232 2.20 -15.67 -2.08
CA ALA A 232 1.66 -16.70 -2.95
C ALA A 232 0.22 -16.40 -3.36
N LEU A 233 -0.62 -16.03 -2.40
CA LEU A 233 -2.03 -15.72 -2.63
C LEU A 233 -2.20 -14.47 -3.49
N ILE A 234 -1.49 -13.39 -3.18
CA ILE A 234 -1.61 -12.14 -3.95
C ILE A 234 -0.98 -12.27 -5.34
N ALA A 235 0.15 -12.97 -5.50
CA ALA A 235 0.76 -13.15 -6.82
C ALA A 235 -0.17 -13.89 -7.81
N ASN A 236 -0.99 -14.82 -7.29
CA ASN A 236 -1.90 -15.65 -8.09
C ASN A 236 -3.34 -15.12 -8.15
N CYS A 237 -3.70 -14.03 -7.45
CA CYS A 237 -5.06 -13.49 -7.52
C CYS A 237 -5.31 -12.69 -8.82
N ASP A 238 -6.58 -12.57 -9.20
CA ASP A 238 -7.04 -11.75 -10.31
C ASP A 238 -7.22 -10.30 -9.87
N PHE A 239 -7.83 -10.08 -8.71
CA PHE A 239 -8.00 -8.76 -8.10
C PHE A 239 -8.24 -8.84 -6.60
N VAL A 240 -8.23 -7.68 -5.94
CA VAL A 240 -8.46 -7.54 -4.50
C VAL A 240 -9.65 -6.63 -4.23
N VAL A 241 -10.50 -7.01 -3.27
CA VAL A 241 -11.53 -6.15 -2.67
C VAL A 241 -11.07 -5.80 -1.26
N SER A 242 -11.00 -4.52 -0.93
CA SER A 242 -10.35 -4.03 0.28
C SER A 242 -11.10 -2.89 0.96
N THR A 243 -10.96 -2.77 2.28
CA THR A 243 -11.33 -1.57 3.04
C THR A 243 -10.11 -0.71 3.42
N THR A 244 -9.11 -0.67 2.54
CA THR A 244 -7.85 0.08 2.72
C THR A 244 -6.96 -0.50 3.83
N THR A 245 -6.31 -1.61 3.51
CA THR A 245 -5.40 -2.37 4.39
C THR A 245 -3.94 -2.33 3.91
N GLY A 246 -3.03 -2.90 4.69
CA GLY A 246 -1.63 -3.04 4.26
C GLY A 246 -1.46 -4.01 3.07
N ILE A 247 -2.34 -5.00 2.93
CA ILE A 247 -2.27 -6.02 1.86
C ILE A 247 -2.40 -5.38 0.48
N ASP A 248 -3.12 -4.26 0.38
CA ASP A 248 -3.33 -3.51 -0.85
C ASP A 248 -2.00 -3.09 -1.49
N CYS A 249 -1.01 -2.73 -0.67
CA CYS A 249 0.31 -2.38 -1.16
C CYS A 249 1.02 -3.57 -1.82
N LEU A 250 0.81 -4.80 -1.32
CA LEU A 250 1.35 -6.01 -1.94
C LEU A 250 0.62 -6.31 -3.24
N ALA A 251 -0.69 -6.14 -3.27
CA ALA A 251 -1.50 -6.28 -4.49
C ALA A 251 -1.00 -5.34 -5.59
N LEU A 252 -0.87 -4.05 -5.27
CA LEU A 252 -0.34 -3.05 -6.20
C LEU A 252 1.11 -3.37 -6.62
N ALA A 253 1.96 -3.83 -5.69
CA ALA A 253 3.32 -4.24 -6.02
C ALA A 253 3.35 -5.40 -7.03
N TYR A 254 2.41 -6.35 -6.97
CA TYR A 254 2.21 -7.43 -7.95
C TYR A 254 1.38 -7.04 -9.18
N ARG A 255 1.03 -5.76 -9.32
CA ARG A 255 0.19 -5.23 -10.41
C ARG A 255 -1.23 -5.80 -10.45
N LYS A 256 -1.78 -6.12 -9.28
CA LYS A 256 -3.15 -6.60 -9.15
C LYS A 256 -4.10 -5.41 -8.98
N PRO A 257 -5.21 -5.37 -9.74
CA PRO A 257 -6.26 -4.38 -9.53
C PRO A 257 -6.86 -4.48 -8.12
N VAL A 258 -7.19 -3.33 -7.52
CA VAL A 258 -7.75 -3.22 -6.17
C VAL A 258 -9.00 -2.35 -6.18
N LEU A 259 -10.11 -2.91 -5.73
CA LEU A 259 -11.34 -2.19 -5.40
C LEU A 259 -11.32 -1.82 -3.93
N TYR A 260 -11.50 -0.54 -3.64
CA TYR A 260 -11.60 -0.02 -2.29
C TYR A 260 -13.04 0.32 -1.93
N ILE A 261 -13.58 -0.39 -0.95
CA ILE A 261 -14.93 -0.21 -0.43
C ILE A 261 -14.91 0.84 0.68
N ASP A 262 -15.88 1.76 0.62
CA ASP A 262 -15.99 2.98 1.44
C ASP A 262 -14.66 3.75 1.57
N ALA A 263 -14.09 4.13 0.44
CA ALA A 263 -12.94 5.01 0.34
C ALA A 263 -13.29 6.46 0.77
N ALA A 264 -13.79 6.63 1.99
CA ALA A 264 -14.34 7.88 2.53
C ALA A 264 -13.34 9.05 2.50
N ARG A 265 -12.05 8.71 2.53
CA ARG A 265 -10.94 9.66 2.65
C ARG A 265 -9.93 9.37 1.56
N PHE A 266 -9.87 10.23 0.54
CA PHE A 266 -8.85 10.11 -0.52
C PHE A 266 -7.42 10.18 0.03
N PHE A 267 -7.23 10.74 1.22
CA PHE A 267 -5.95 10.76 1.93
C PHE A 267 -5.31 9.37 2.10
N TYR A 268 -6.07 8.28 2.18
CA TYR A 268 -5.51 6.93 2.32
C TYR A 268 -5.42 6.15 1.00
N MET A 269 -5.86 6.76 -0.10
CA MET A 269 -6.04 6.09 -1.37
C MET A 269 -4.80 6.17 -2.25
N PHE A 270 -4.55 5.12 -3.04
CA PHE A 270 -3.43 5.07 -3.98
C PHE A 270 -3.82 5.72 -5.31
N LEU A 271 -3.98 7.05 -5.30
CA LEU A 271 -4.49 7.79 -6.46
C LEU A 271 -3.58 7.78 -7.68
N GLY A 272 -2.28 7.52 -7.48
CA GLY A 272 -1.27 7.59 -8.52
C GLY A 272 -1.23 6.39 -9.48
N THR A 273 -2.16 5.43 -9.42
CA THR A 273 -2.17 4.26 -10.31
C THR A 273 -3.58 3.89 -10.76
N GLU A 274 -3.71 3.43 -12.00
CA GLU A 274 -4.92 2.90 -12.62
C GLU A 274 -5.39 1.57 -12.02
N LEU A 275 -4.52 0.88 -11.27
CA LEU A 275 -4.88 -0.35 -10.57
C LEU A 275 -5.83 -0.09 -9.39
N ALA A 276 -5.96 1.16 -8.93
CA ALA A 276 -6.84 1.53 -7.83
C ALA A 276 -8.21 1.99 -8.36
N THR A 277 -9.28 1.35 -7.92
CA THR A 277 -10.66 1.81 -8.12
C THR A 277 -11.33 2.04 -6.76
N CYS A 278 -11.84 3.24 -6.54
CA CYS A 278 -12.46 3.64 -5.27
C CYS A 278 -13.98 3.61 -5.40
N HIS A 279 -14.66 3.06 -4.40
CA HIS A 279 -16.09 3.25 -4.15
C HIS A 279 -16.24 4.19 -2.94
N LEU A 280 -17.05 5.25 -3.05
CA LEU A 280 -17.29 6.17 -1.94
C LEU A 280 -18.51 5.74 -1.13
N PRO A 281 -18.47 5.90 0.21
CA PRO A 281 -19.70 5.78 1.02
C PRO A 281 -20.67 6.92 0.69
N GLU A 282 -21.88 6.81 1.21
CA GLU A 282 -22.81 7.94 1.24
C GLU A 282 -22.41 8.92 2.36
N TYR A 283 -22.65 10.20 2.11
CA TYR A 283 -22.42 11.28 3.08
C TYR A 283 -23.76 11.98 3.33
N GLU A 284 -24.08 12.25 4.59
CA GLU A 284 -25.31 12.90 5.01
C GLU A 284 -25.00 14.17 5.78
N ASP A 285 -25.66 15.25 5.44
CA ASP A 285 -25.60 16.50 6.18
C ASP A 285 -26.47 16.40 7.44
N LEU A 286 -25.89 16.65 8.61
CA LEU A 286 -26.56 16.47 9.90
C LEU A 286 -27.60 17.54 10.21
N GLU A 287 -27.51 18.71 9.58
CA GLU A 287 -28.46 19.80 9.78
C GLU A 287 -29.74 19.58 8.97
N THR A 288 -29.57 19.21 7.70
CA THR A 288 -30.66 19.07 6.72
C THR A 288 -31.17 17.64 6.56
N GLY A 289 -30.37 16.64 6.95
CA GLY A 289 -30.65 15.22 6.71
C GLY A 289 -30.50 14.78 5.24
N GLN A 290 -29.98 15.64 4.36
CA GLN A 290 -29.84 15.36 2.93
C GLN A 290 -28.51 14.68 2.59
N LEU A 291 -28.49 13.93 1.49
CA LEU A 291 -27.25 13.35 0.95
C LEU A 291 -26.37 14.44 0.35
N ILE A 292 -25.07 14.39 0.68
CA ILE A 292 -24.06 15.31 0.20
C ILE A 292 -23.42 14.74 -1.06
N SER A 293 -23.39 15.55 -2.12
CA SER A 293 -22.73 15.21 -3.36
C SER A 293 -21.19 15.27 -3.22
N LEU A 294 -20.44 14.55 -4.06
CA LEU A 294 -18.98 14.66 -4.05
C LEU A 294 -18.47 16.11 -4.23
N PRO A 295 -19.00 16.92 -5.17
CA PRO A 295 -18.59 18.33 -5.29
C PRO A 295 -18.72 19.11 -3.98
N GLU A 296 -19.86 18.98 -3.33
CA GLU A 296 -20.15 19.65 -2.08
C GLU A 296 -19.28 19.15 -0.93
N LEU A 297 -19.03 17.84 -0.85
CA LEU A 297 -18.13 17.24 0.13
C LEU A 297 -16.73 17.85 0.04
N LEU A 298 -16.23 17.99 -1.19
CA LEU A 298 -14.93 18.59 -1.45
C LEU A 298 -14.94 20.11 -1.18
N ASP A 299 -16.04 20.84 -1.45
CA ASP A 299 -16.18 22.27 -1.09
C ASP A 299 -16.11 22.49 0.43
N ARG A 300 -16.61 21.53 1.20
CA ARG A 300 -16.46 21.51 2.67
C ARG A 300 -15.04 21.15 3.14
N GLY A 301 -14.10 20.92 2.21
CA GLY A 301 -12.72 20.55 2.51
C GLY A 301 -12.54 19.11 3.01
N LEU A 302 -13.56 18.25 2.84
CA LEU A 302 -13.58 16.89 3.40
C LEU A 302 -12.96 15.84 2.48
N GLY A 303 -12.53 16.22 1.28
CA GLY A 303 -11.90 15.30 0.32
C GLY A 303 -10.56 14.75 0.76
N TRP A 304 -9.76 15.55 1.47
CA TRP A 304 -8.37 15.23 1.81
C TRP A 304 -8.11 15.22 3.32
N VAL A 305 -8.99 14.58 4.07
CA VAL A 305 -8.87 14.49 5.53
C VAL A 305 -8.23 13.19 5.99
N LYS A 306 -7.36 13.29 7.00
CA LYS A 306 -6.72 12.12 7.62
C LYS A 306 -7.60 11.51 8.70
N HIS A 307 -8.27 12.33 9.49
CA HIS A 307 -8.99 11.93 10.70
C HIS A 307 -10.49 11.83 10.43
N SER A 308 -11.16 10.80 10.96
CA SER A 308 -12.61 10.60 10.78
C SER A 308 -13.43 11.71 11.42
N GLU A 309 -12.90 12.27 12.51
CA GLU A 309 -13.45 13.36 13.30
C GLU A 309 -13.67 14.64 12.46
N ALA A 310 -12.97 14.79 11.34
CA ALA A 310 -13.16 15.92 10.43
C ALA A 310 -14.58 15.96 9.85
N PHE A 311 -15.22 14.80 9.61
CA PHE A 311 -16.60 14.75 9.11
C PHE A 311 -17.58 15.22 10.18
N GLU A 312 -17.44 14.70 11.41
CA GLU A 312 -18.32 15.07 12.53
C GLU A 312 -18.23 16.57 12.86
N LEU A 313 -17.02 17.12 12.89
CA LEU A 313 -16.79 18.56 13.11
C LEU A 313 -17.38 19.44 12.00
N ALA A 314 -17.54 18.89 10.79
CA ALA A 314 -18.16 19.57 9.66
C ALA A 314 -19.67 19.32 9.54
N GLY A 315 -20.29 18.69 10.53
CA GLY A 315 -21.70 18.36 10.50
C GLY A 315 -22.05 17.30 9.44
N VAL A 316 -21.10 16.41 9.11
CA VAL A 316 -21.29 15.35 8.10
C VAL A 316 -21.21 13.97 8.73
N ARG A 317 -22.20 13.13 8.44
CA ARG A 317 -22.21 11.71 8.79
C ARG A 317 -21.82 10.86 7.59
N VAL A 318 -20.81 10.01 7.78
CA VAL A 318 -20.42 9.00 6.77
C VAL A 318 -21.24 7.74 6.98
N ARG A 319 -22.05 7.37 5.98
CA ARG A 319 -22.89 6.17 6.01
C ARG A 319 -22.20 5.04 5.27
N LYS A 320 -21.83 4.00 6.02
CA LYS A 320 -21.27 2.76 5.50
C LYS A 320 -22.24 2.12 4.51
N THR A 321 -21.73 1.78 3.33
CA THR A 321 -22.44 0.99 2.31
C THR A 321 -23.03 -0.30 2.89
N SER A 322 -24.26 -0.62 2.49
CA SER A 322 -24.97 -1.81 2.93
C SER A 322 -24.35 -3.10 2.36
N PRO A 323 -24.52 -4.27 2.98
CA PRO A 323 -24.01 -5.53 2.43
C PRO A 323 -24.51 -5.85 1.01
N ALA A 324 -25.75 -5.50 0.70
CA ALA A 324 -26.33 -5.68 -0.64
C ALA A 324 -25.68 -4.75 -1.67
N ASP A 325 -25.42 -3.50 -1.29
CA ASP A 325 -24.73 -2.55 -2.17
C ASP A 325 -23.24 -2.90 -2.34
N ILE A 326 -22.56 -3.41 -1.30
CA ILE A 326 -21.20 -3.94 -1.44
C ILE A 326 -21.17 -5.05 -2.50
N ALA A 327 -22.15 -5.96 -2.47
CA ALA A 327 -22.25 -7.01 -3.47
C ALA A 327 -22.42 -6.44 -4.89
N ARG A 328 -23.31 -5.45 -5.07
CA ARG A 328 -23.50 -4.76 -6.36
C ARG A 328 -22.23 -4.07 -6.84
N VAL A 329 -21.55 -3.33 -5.96
CA VAL A 329 -20.29 -2.62 -6.27
C VAL A 329 -19.18 -3.59 -6.68
N VAL A 330 -19.06 -4.73 -5.98
CA VAL A 330 -18.09 -5.79 -6.33
C VAL A 330 -18.45 -6.43 -7.67
N ASP A 331 -19.73 -6.66 -7.92
CA ASP A 331 -20.26 -7.21 -9.16
C ASP A 331 -19.98 -6.30 -10.37
N ASP A 332 -20.22 -5.00 -10.22
CA ASP A 332 -19.94 -3.96 -11.21
C ASP A 332 -18.44 -3.86 -11.50
N TYR A 333 -17.63 -3.94 -10.45
CA TYR A 333 -16.18 -3.89 -10.59
C TYR A 333 -15.62 -5.11 -11.32
N GLU A 334 -16.10 -6.32 -11.00
CA GLU A 334 -15.68 -7.54 -11.71
C GLU A 334 -16.00 -7.45 -13.20
N ARG A 335 -17.20 -6.98 -13.57
CA ARG A 335 -17.58 -6.74 -14.97
C ARG A 335 -16.71 -5.69 -15.65
N LYS A 336 -16.31 -4.63 -14.92
CA LYS A 336 -15.41 -3.58 -15.40
C LYS A 336 -14.04 -4.14 -15.75
N ILE A 337 -13.42 -4.92 -14.86
CA ILE A 337 -12.08 -5.48 -15.09
C ILE A 337 -12.08 -6.66 -16.08
N GLY A 338 -13.20 -7.39 -16.20
CA GLY A 338 -13.40 -8.43 -17.20
C GLY A 338 -13.68 -7.91 -18.62
N HIS A 339 -13.64 -6.57 -18.83
CA HIS A 339 -13.96 -5.89 -20.09
C HIS A 339 -15.39 -6.15 -20.63
N GLN A 340 -16.32 -6.56 -19.77
CA GLN A 340 -17.72 -6.83 -20.15
C GLN A 340 -18.59 -5.56 -20.13
N MET A 341 -18.10 -4.46 -19.56
CA MET A 341 -18.71 -3.14 -19.72
C MET A 341 -18.14 -2.47 -20.97
N PRO A 342 -18.95 -1.73 -21.77
CA PRO A 342 -18.42 -0.87 -22.81
C PRO A 342 -17.33 0.00 -22.17
N THR A 343 -16.11 -0.04 -22.72
CA THR A 343 -15.11 0.97 -22.40
C THR A 343 -15.68 2.29 -22.91
N VAL A 344 -16.44 2.96 -22.07
CA VAL A 344 -16.55 4.41 -22.14
C VAL A 344 -15.14 4.88 -21.79
N ARG A 345 -14.26 4.92 -22.81
CA ARG A 345 -13.11 5.80 -22.78
C ARG A 345 -13.69 7.19 -22.78
N ASP A 346 -14.07 7.66 -21.60
CA ASP A 346 -14.07 9.08 -21.37
C ASP A 346 -12.60 9.47 -21.42
N ASP A 347 -12.16 9.92 -22.60
CA ASP A 347 -10.92 10.66 -22.81
C ASP A 347 -10.94 12.03 -22.06
N VAL A 348 -11.91 12.20 -21.15
CA VAL A 348 -12.14 13.30 -20.24
C VAL A 348 -11.64 12.84 -18.87
N GLU A 349 -10.63 13.52 -18.34
CA GLU A 349 -10.28 13.43 -16.92
C GLU A 349 -11.57 13.46 -16.08
N PRO A 350 -11.94 12.37 -15.39
CA PRO A 350 -13.24 12.26 -14.74
C PRO A 350 -13.50 13.51 -13.89
N HIS A 351 -14.70 14.10 -14.00
CA HIS A 351 -15.06 15.37 -13.36
C HIS A 351 -14.63 15.47 -11.88
N TRP A 352 -14.64 14.34 -11.16
CA TRP A 352 -14.16 14.26 -9.78
C TRP A 352 -12.65 14.49 -9.62
N GLN A 353 -11.80 14.02 -10.54
CA GLN A 353 -10.35 14.23 -10.52
C GLN A 353 -10.05 15.71 -10.66
N LYS A 354 -10.68 16.37 -11.62
CA LYS A 354 -10.56 17.82 -11.81
C LYS A 354 -10.92 18.58 -10.54
N GLN A 355 -12.08 18.30 -9.95
CA GLN A 355 -12.50 18.96 -8.71
C GLN A 355 -11.57 18.70 -7.53
N LEU A 356 -11.12 17.44 -7.39
CA LEU A 356 -10.19 17.07 -6.34
C LEU A 356 -8.84 17.80 -6.51
N MET A 357 -8.38 17.95 -7.75
CA MET A 357 -7.17 18.69 -8.10
C MET A 357 -7.31 20.21 -7.95
N GLU A 358 -8.48 20.78 -8.25
CA GLU A 358 -8.77 22.21 -8.03
C GLU A 358 -8.67 22.58 -6.55
N ARG A 359 -9.13 21.69 -5.66
CA ARG A 359 -9.20 21.95 -4.21
C ARG A 359 -7.96 21.47 -3.44
N HIS A 360 -7.34 20.35 -3.85
CA HIS A 360 -6.24 19.69 -3.12
C HIS A 360 -5.03 19.34 -4.01
N GLY A 361 -4.89 19.98 -5.17
CA GLY A 361 -3.90 19.61 -6.18
C GLY A 361 -2.45 19.68 -5.69
N LYS A 362 -2.09 20.61 -4.80
CA LYS A 362 -0.71 20.72 -4.28
C LYS A 362 -0.35 19.49 -3.43
N GLU A 363 -1.23 19.10 -2.52
CA GLU A 363 -1.07 17.96 -1.62
C GLU A 363 -1.05 16.65 -2.42
N ILE A 364 -1.95 16.52 -3.40
CA ILE A 364 -2.07 15.32 -4.23
C ILE A 364 -0.87 15.18 -5.16
N LEU A 365 -0.47 16.23 -5.88
CA LEU A 365 0.70 16.17 -6.77
C LEU A 365 1.98 15.87 -6.00
N SER A 366 2.12 16.41 -4.79
CA SER A 366 3.28 16.17 -3.93
C SER A 366 3.43 14.69 -3.55
N ARG A 367 2.30 14.04 -3.22
CA ARG A 367 2.25 12.67 -2.71
C ARG A 367 2.08 11.62 -3.80
N HIS A 368 1.14 11.81 -4.71
CA HIS A 368 0.74 10.80 -5.71
C HIS A 368 1.18 11.12 -7.13
N GLY A 369 1.64 12.33 -7.41
CA GLY A 369 1.78 12.83 -8.78
C GLY A 369 0.41 12.96 -9.45
N LYS A 370 0.33 12.66 -10.75
CA LYS A 370 -0.93 12.66 -11.50
C LYS A 370 -1.90 11.60 -10.97
N ILE A 371 -3.20 11.89 -10.97
CA ILE A 371 -4.22 10.91 -10.61
C ILE A 371 -4.44 9.96 -11.80
N TYR A 372 -4.40 8.65 -11.52
CA TYR A 372 -4.76 7.58 -12.45
C TYR A 372 -5.83 6.64 -11.88
N ALA A 373 -6.07 6.68 -10.58
CA ALA A 373 -7.12 5.89 -9.95
C ALA A 373 -8.49 6.23 -10.53
N SER A 374 -9.37 5.24 -10.55
CA SER A 374 -10.76 5.39 -10.97
C SER A 374 -11.70 5.54 -9.78
N LEU A 375 -12.86 6.14 -10.01
CA LEU A 375 -14.00 6.06 -9.11
C LEU A 375 -15.03 5.10 -9.72
N LEU A 376 -15.57 4.17 -8.94
CA LEU A 376 -16.74 3.40 -9.32
C LEU A 376 -17.97 4.19 -8.90
N VAL A 377 -18.65 4.78 -9.88
CA VAL A 377 -19.89 5.51 -9.68
C VAL A 377 -21.04 4.50 -9.87
N PRO A 378 -22.02 4.44 -8.95
CA PRO A 378 -23.16 3.55 -9.07
C PRO A 378 -24.05 3.81 -10.29
#